data_AF-A0A6N4USR6-F1
#
_entry.id   AF-A0A6N4USR6-F1
#
_cell.length_a   1.000
_cell.length_b   1.000
_cell.length_c   1.000
_cell.angle_alpha   90.00
_cell.angle_beta   90.00
_cell.angle_gamma   90.00
#
_symmetry.space_group_name_H-M   'P 1'
#
loop_
_entity.id
_entity.type
_entity.pdbx_description
1 polymer ?
#
loop_
_entity_poly.entity_id
_entity_poly.type
_entity_poly.pdbx_seq_one_letter_code
_entity_poly.pdbx_strand_id
1 'polypeptide(L)'
;MFTRVIAAGAISLSLLAVGAPVAAADEPNCTSADLAGVMAGVRAATSAYLFTHPDVNAFFTSLKGQSNDEMAESVRVYLQDKPQIRAELTGIRQPAIDFRNRCG
;
A
#
# COMPACT_ATOMS: atom_id res chain seq x y z
N MET A 1 27.75 41.74 -37.67
CA MET A 1 27.93 40.89 -36.48
C MET A 1 27.81 39.44 -36.90
N PHE A 2 28.95 38.85 -37.29
CA PHE A 2 29.16 37.43 -37.58
C PHE A 2 29.47 36.71 -36.25
N THR A 3 29.26 35.42 -35.97
CA THR A 3 28.59 34.25 -36.57
C THR A 3 28.53 33.19 -35.46
N ARG A 4 27.55 32.28 -35.56
CA ARG A 4 27.30 31.03 -34.80
C ARG A 4 28.54 30.25 -34.34
N VAL A 5 28.45 29.54 -33.19
CA VAL A 5 28.98 28.16 -33.03
C VAL A 5 28.17 27.38 -31.98
N ILE A 6 27.58 26.24 -32.38
CA ILE A 6 27.31 25.08 -31.51
C ILE A 6 28.55 24.18 -31.65
N ALA A 7 29.17 23.77 -30.55
CA ALA A 7 30.18 22.70 -30.56
C ALA A 7 30.20 21.93 -29.23
N ALA A 8 30.41 20.62 -29.38
CA ALA A 8 30.24 19.54 -28.43
C ALA A 8 31.24 19.49 -27.26
N GLY A 9 30.80 18.86 -26.17
CA GLY A 9 31.51 17.79 -25.45
C GLY A 9 32.85 18.11 -24.76
N ALA A 10 32.82 18.14 -23.43
CA ALA A 10 33.93 17.68 -22.59
C ALA A 10 33.38 17.18 -21.22
N ILE A 11 33.57 15.89 -20.95
CA ILE A 11 33.50 15.32 -19.61
C ILE A 11 34.84 15.64 -18.94
N SER A 12 34.81 16.24 -17.74
CA SER A 12 35.66 15.85 -16.58
C SER A 12 35.46 16.79 -15.38
N LEU A 13 34.73 16.25 -14.40
CA LEU A 13 34.88 16.35 -12.95
C LEU A 13 35.55 17.61 -12.34
N SER A 14 34.77 18.38 -11.57
CA SER A 14 35.27 19.13 -10.42
C SER A 14 34.19 19.18 -9.35
N LEU A 15 34.49 18.52 -8.23
CA LEU A 15 33.70 18.41 -7.01
C LEU A 15 33.41 19.79 -6.43
N LEU A 16 32.17 20.25 -6.55
CA LEU A 16 31.60 21.25 -5.67
C LEU A 16 30.52 20.55 -4.85
N ALA A 17 30.95 20.10 -3.67
CA ALA A 17 30.09 19.66 -2.60
C ALA A 17 29.24 20.85 -2.12
N VAL A 18 28.17 21.14 -2.87
CA VAL A 18 27.00 21.83 -2.35
C VAL A 18 26.05 20.70 -1.96
N GLY A 19 25.77 20.56 -0.68
CA GLY A 19 24.82 19.57 -0.17
C GLY A 19 23.43 19.84 -0.73
N ALA A 20 23.17 19.41 -1.96
CA ALA A 20 21.83 19.16 -2.42
C ALA A 20 21.33 17.94 -1.64
N PRO A 21 20.10 17.94 -1.11
CA PRO A 21 19.52 16.69 -0.68
C PRO A 21 19.54 15.79 -1.92
N VAL A 22 20.25 14.68 -1.82
CA VAL A 22 19.97 13.55 -2.70
C VAL A 22 18.49 13.29 -2.42
N ALA A 23 17.63 13.68 -3.35
CA ALA A 23 16.29 13.12 -3.39
C ALA A 23 16.58 11.64 -3.53
N ALA A 24 16.40 10.89 -2.43
CA ALA A 24 16.28 9.45 -2.54
C ALA A 24 15.26 9.26 -3.65
N ALA A 25 15.67 8.66 -4.78
CA ALA A 25 14.70 8.31 -5.78
C ALA A 25 13.75 7.36 -5.06
N ASP A 26 12.51 7.81 -4.79
CA ASP A 26 11.51 6.95 -4.18
C ASP A 26 11.49 5.65 -4.99
N GLU A 27 11.52 4.52 -4.28
CA GLU A 27 11.43 3.21 -4.90
C GLU A 27 10.23 3.24 -5.86
N PRO A 28 10.39 2.84 -7.14
CA PRO A 28 9.34 3.03 -8.13
C PRO A 28 8.06 2.33 -7.67
N ASN A 29 6.92 3.03 -7.81
CA ASN A 29 5.59 2.60 -7.38
C ASN A 29 5.36 2.61 -5.85
N CYS A 30 6.05 3.47 -5.10
CA CYS A 30 5.83 3.66 -3.65
C CYS A 30 5.12 4.98 -3.30
N THR A 31 4.35 5.55 -4.23
CA THR A 31 3.63 6.80 -3.99
C THR A 31 2.32 6.57 -3.22
N SER A 32 1.71 7.66 -2.75
CA SER A 32 0.36 7.63 -2.17
C SER A 32 -0.70 7.14 -3.17
N ALA A 33 -0.52 7.42 -4.47
CA ALA A 33 -1.40 6.93 -5.52
C ALA A 33 -1.29 5.41 -5.67
N ASP A 34 -0.08 4.86 -5.58
CA ASP A 34 0.16 3.42 -5.64
C ASP A 34 -0.47 2.69 -4.45
N LEU A 35 -0.26 3.22 -3.22
CA LEU A 35 -0.89 2.69 -2.02
C LEU A 35 -2.43 2.71 -2.14
N ALA A 36 -3.00 3.82 -2.62
CA ALA A 36 -4.44 3.94 -2.81
C ALA A 36 -4.97 2.88 -3.79
N GLY A 37 -4.26 2.64 -4.90
CA GLY A 37 -4.57 1.59 -5.87
C GLY A 37 -4.57 0.19 -5.26
N VAL A 38 -3.51 -0.15 -4.51
CA VAL A 38 -3.42 -1.44 -3.79
C VAL A 38 -4.59 -1.60 -2.81
N MET A 39 -4.87 -0.58 -2.00
CA MET A 39 -5.94 -0.64 -1.01
C MET A 39 -7.33 -0.68 -1.65
N ALA A 40 -7.52 -0.07 -2.83
CA ALA A 40 -8.76 -0.20 -3.60
C ALA A 40 -8.97 -1.66 -4.05
N GLY A 41 -7.93 -2.32 -4.58
CA GLY A 41 -7.97 -3.74 -4.95
C GLY A 41 -8.29 -4.65 -3.76
N VAL A 42 -7.64 -4.45 -2.61
CA VAL A 42 -7.92 -5.20 -1.37
C VAL A 42 -9.38 -5.03 -0.93
N ARG A 43 -9.94 -3.82 -1.01
CA ARG A 43 -11.35 -3.56 -0.66
C ARG A 43 -12.31 -4.23 -1.64
N ALA A 44 -12.02 -4.19 -2.94
CA ALA A 44 -12.83 -4.88 -3.95
C ALA A 44 -12.84 -6.40 -3.72
N ALA A 45 -11.68 -7.00 -3.48
CA ALA A 45 -11.57 -8.43 -3.15
C ALA A 45 -12.29 -8.78 -1.84
N THR A 46 -12.19 -7.93 -0.83
CA THR A 46 -12.94 -8.09 0.44
C THR A 46 -14.44 -8.07 0.19
N SER A 47 -14.95 -7.14 -0.63
CA SER A 47 -16.37 -7.07 -0.99
C SER A 47 -16.85 -8.36 -1.65
N ALA A 48 -16.10 -8.85 -2.66
CA ALA A 48 -16.41 -10.12 -3.31
C ALA A 48 -16.43 -11.31 -2.33
N TYR A 49 -15.45 -11.36 -1.43
CA TYR A 49 -15.37 -12.39 -0.39
C TYR A 49 -16.59 -12.36 0.54
N LEU A 50 -17.00 -11.18 1.02
CA LEU A 50 -18.16 -11.06 1.90
C LEU A 50 -19.46 -11.46 1.20
N PHE A 51 -19.62 -11.20 -0.10
CA PHE A 51 -20.79 -11.67 -0.85
C PHE A 51 -20.83 -13.19 -1.02
N THR A 52 -19.68 -13.88 -1.02
CA THR A 52 -19.61 -15.35 -1.08
C THR A 52 -19.58 -16.02 0.29
N HIS A 53 -19.39 -15.26 1.37
CA HIS A 53 -19.34 -15.72 2.76
C HIS A 53 -20.39 -14.98 3.60
N PRO A 54 -21.68 -15.33 3.47
CA PRO A 54 -22.77 -14.59 4.09
C PRO A 54 -22.72 -14.58 5.62
N ASP A 55 -22.16 -15.62 6.25
CA ASP A 55 -21.92 -15.69 7.70
C ASP A 55 -20.85 -14.68 8.14
N VAL A 56 -19.75 -14.58 7.39
CA VAL A 56 -18.69 -13.60 7.64
C VAL A 56 -19.22 -12.18 7.41
N ASN A 57 -20.01 -11.97 6.36
CA ASN A 57 -20.66 -10.69 6.10
C ASN A 57 -21.62 -10.27 7.21
N ALA A 58 -22.43 -11.21 7.72
CA ALA A 58 -23.32 -10.95 8.83
C ALA A 58 -22.54 -10.53 10.09
N PHE A 59 -21.43 -11.21 10.39
CA PHE A 59 -20.54 -10.83 11.50
C PHE A 59 -19.97 -9.42 11.34
N PHE A 60 -19.35 -9.09 10.20
CA PHE A 60 -18.80 -7.74 10.01
C PHE A 60 -19.89 -6.66 9.99
N THR A 61 -21.11 -6.99 9.53
CA THR A 61 -22.26 -6.09 9.57
C THR A 61 -22.76 -5.85 10.99
N SER A 62 -22.74 -6.87 11.85
CA SER A 62 -23.18 -6.73 13.26
C SER A 62 -22.27 -5.82 14.08
N LEU A 63 -21.05 -5.54 13.62
CA LEU A 63 -20.12 -4.62 14.28
C LEU A 63 -20.55 -3.14 14.20
N LYS A 64 -21.56 -2.82 13.38
CA LYS A 64 -22.03 -1.45 13.19
C LYS A 64 -22.49 -0.82 14.51
N GLY A 65 -21.88 0.31 14.87
CA GLY A 65 -22.23 1.09 16.06
C GLY A 65 -21.36 0.80 17.29
N GLN A 66 -20.50 -0.22 17.23
CA GLN A 66 -19.45 -0.43 18.22
C GLN A 66 -18.35 0.63 18.09
N SER A 67 -17.63 0.90 19.19
CA SER A 67 -16.39 1.67 19.14
C SER A 67 -15.29 0.90 18.41
N ASN A 68 -14.25 1.61 17.93
CA ASN A 68 -13.14 0.98 17.22
C ASN A 68 -12.44 -0.12 18.05
N ASP A 69 -12.31 0.08 19.36
CA ASP A 69 -11.66 -0.87 20.26
C ASP A 69 -12.50 -2.14 20.43
N GLU A 70 -13.82 -1.99 20.60
CA GLU A 70 -14.75 -3.12 20.68
C GLU A 70 -14.82 -3.89 19.37
N MET A 71 -14.81 -3.19 18.23
CA MET A 71 -14.76 -3.83 16.91
C MET A 71 -13.47 -4.64 16.74
N ALA A 72 -12.32 -4.07 17.09
CA ALA A 72 -11.03 -4.75 16.99
C ALA A 72 -10.99 -6.03 17.83
N GLU A 73 -11.49 -5.96 19.06
CA GLU A 73 -11.57 -7.12 19.95
C GLU A 73 -12.54 -8.18 19.42
N SER A 74 -13.73 -7.78 18.96
CA SER A 74 -14.72 -8.70 18.38
C SER A 74 -14.16 -9.44 17.17
N VAL A 75 -13.47 -8.72 16.27
CA VAL A 75 -12.80 -9.31 15.09
C VAL A 75 -11.68 -10.26 15.51
N ARG A 76 -10.88 -9.89 16.54
CA ARG A 76 -9.81 -10.74 17.06
C ARG A 76 -10.35 -12.08 17.56
N VAL A 77 -11.38 -12.05 18.40
CA VAL A 77 -12.03 -13.26 18.94
C VAL A 77 -12.62 -14.10 17.82
N TYR A 78 -13.39 -13.49 16.92
CA TYR A 78 -14.00 -14.18 15.79
C TYR A 78 -12.97 -14.92 14.91
N LEU A 79 -11.87 -14.26 14.59
CA LEU A 79 -10.81 -14.84 13.76
C LEU A 79 -9.93 -15.84 14.50
N GLN A 80 -9.89 -15.83 15.85
CA GLN A 80 -9.21 -16.87 16.63
C GLN A 80 -9.90 -18.22 16.46
N ASP A 81 -11.24 -18.23 16.52
CA ASP A 81 -12.07 -19.42 16.38
C ASP A 81 -12.22 -19.89 14.92
N LYS A 82 -11.88 -19.03 13.96
CA LYS A 82 -12.00 -19.29 12.52
C LYS A 82 -10.65 -19.16 11.79
N PRO A 83 -9.70 -20.10 12.01
CA PRO A 83 -8.37 -20.03 11.42
C PRO A 83 -8.37 -20.03 9.89
N GLN A 84 -9.34 -20.70 9.25
CA GLN A 84 -9.50 -20.69 7.80
C GLN A 84 -9.90 -19.29 7.29
N ILE A 85 -10.97 -18.71 7.83
CA ILE A 85 -11.43 -17.34 7.48
C ILE A 85 -10.31 -16.32 7.73
N ARG A 86 -9.54 -16.49 8.82
CA ARG A 86 -8.36 -15.68 9.10
C ARG A 86 -7.32 -15.80 7.99
N ALA A 87 -7.00 -17.02 7.54
CA ALA A 87 -6.05 -17.24 6.46
C ALA A 87 -6.53 -16.61 5.13
N GLU A 88 -7.80 -16.78 4.79
CA GLU A 88 -8.41 -16.21 3.57
C GLU A 88 -8.38 -14.68 3.58
N LEU A 89 -8.83 -14.05 4.68
CA LEU A 89 -8.76 -12.59 4.84
C LEU A 89 -7.32 -12.07 4.89
N THR A 90 -6.38 -12.87 5.37
CA THR A 90 -4.94 -12.56 5.32
C THR A 90 -4.42 -12.62 3.88
N GLY A 91 -4.88 -13.60 3.10
CA GLY A 91 -4.66 -13.72 1.66
C GLY A 91 -5.12 -12.48 0.90
N ILE A 92 -6.36 -12.03 1.15
CA ILE A 92 -6.93 -10.81 0.54
C ILE A 92 -6.09 -9.56 0.84
N ARG A 93 -5.45 -9.50 2.01
CA ARG A 93 -4.63 -8.36 2.45
C ARG A 93 -3.16 -8.47 2.06
N GLN A 94 -2.71 -9.58 1.47
CA GLN A 94 -1.29 -9.76 1.09
C GLN A 94 -0.75 -8.60 0.24
N PRO A 95 -1.46 -8.06 -0.77
CA PRO A 95 -0.94 -6.96 -1.57
C PRO A 95 -0.57 -5.71 -0.74
N ALA A 96 -1.33 -5.42 0.32
CA ALA A 96 -1.04 -4.31 1.22
C ALA A 96 0.15 -4.60 2.14
N ILE A 97 0.31 -5.86 2.58
CA ILE A 97 1.46 -6.31 3.37
C ILE A 97 2.73 -6.22 2.53
N ASP A 98 2.69 -6.74 1.29
CA ASP A 98 3.80 -6.70 0.35
C ASP A 98 4.18 -5.26 -0.01
N PHE A 99 3.19 -4.38 -0.22
CA PHE A 99 3.44 -2.96 -0.43
C PHE A 99 4.17 -2.34 0.76
N ARG A 100 3.69 -2.56 2.00
CA ARG A 100 4.34 -2.04 3.20
C ARG A 100 5.77 -2.57 3.37
N ASN A 101 6.00 -3.85 3.11
CA ASN A 101 7.32 -4.44 3.23
C ASN A 101 8.32 -3.87 2.21
N ARG A 102 7.83 -3.37 1.07
CA ARG A 102 8.65 -2.77 0.01
C ARG A 102 8.82 -1.25 0.14
N CYS A 103 7.80 -0.54 0.62
CA CYS A 103 7.68 0.92 0.53
C CYS A 103 7.58 1.63 1.90
N GLY A 104 7.53 0.89 3.01
CA GLY A 104 7.26 1.41 4.35
C GLY A 104 8.48 1.53 5.26
#